data_AF-A0A9J6GD87-F1
#
_entry.id   AF-A0A9J6GD87-F1
#
_cell.length_a   1.000
_cell.length_b   1.000
_cell.length_c   1.000
_cell.angle_alpha   90.00
_cell.angle_beta   90.00
_cell.angle_gamma   90.00
#
_symmetry.space_group_name_H-M   'P 1'
#
loop_
_entity.id
_entity.type
_entity.pdbx_description
1 polymer ?
#
loop_
_entity_poly.entity_id
_entity_poly.type
_entity_poly.pdbx_seq_one_letter_code
_entity_poly.pdbx_strand_id
1 'polypeptide(L)'
;MVPHQPNHSLVQEHSRLDRATVDAFVGLADTLRPCVSKEAQIMLATLTQTKESCALSHISSTKEGCVYTSFVPHQPARRDLYIVKHVVATQEFSVARLYFNQFRHRPDGDGADCFVVLDAQFYNEDVLSVLLCEEGEHADTKVPLLVQLTLKQVHGCFQPLPQAMPHTAVLVEMALQPFDAARCLEKMDFRRLEKMRAASFAVSGARNVVCVLFHSRRRVRTFEMDVEEEEDDEDGDEDEEDKEANFTTDKDMAEFPDDDKENSF
;
A
#
# COMPACT_ATOMS: atom_id res chain seq x y z
N MET A 1 -33.88 38.92 12.80
CA MET A 1 -33.83 39.95 11.73
C MET A 1 -32.43 39.96 11.17
N VAL A 2 -32.28 39.87 9.84
CA VAL A 2 -30.96 40.03 9.20
C VAL A 2 -30.70 41.54 9.06
N PRO A 3 -29.55 42.04 9.52
CA PRO A 3 -29.25 43.47 9.48
C PRO A 3 -29.09 43.97 8.04
N HIS A 4 -29.86 44.99 7.65
CA HIS A 4 -29.76 45.61 6.32
C HIS A 4 -28.63 46.65 6.30
N GLN A 5 -27.67 46.51 5.37
CA GLN A 5 -26.61 47.50 5.13
C GLN A 5 -26.78 48.17 3.75
N PRO A 6 -27.42 49.35 3.66
CA PRO A 6 -27.78 49.97 2.38
C PRO A 6 -26.59 50.56 1.60
N ASN A 7 -25.44 50.76 2.26
CA ASN A 7 -24.25 51.38 1.66
C ASN A 7 -23.24 50.35 1.13
N HIS A 8 -23.57 49.06 1.16
CA HIS A 8 -22.66 47.99 0.76
C HIS A 8 -23.11 47.36 -0.56
N SER A 9 -22.15 47.02 -1.41
CA SER A 9 -22.41 46.27 -2.63
C SER A 9 -22.64 44.79 -2.32
N LEU A 10 -23.32 44.10 -3.23
CA LEU A 10 -23.52 42.64 -3.16
C LEU A 10 -22.20 41.87 -3.05
N VAL A 11 -21.13 42.33 -3.71
CA VAL A 11 -19.79 41.73 -3.66
C VAL A 11 -19.18 41.87 -2.26
N GLN A 12 -19.38 43.00 -1.60
CA GLN A 12 -18.90 43.25 -0.24
C GLN A 12 -19.64 42.38 0.77
N GLU A 13 -20.96 42.24 0.64
CA GLU A 13 -21.76 41.38 1.51
C GLU A 13 -21.43 39.89 1.31
N HIS A 14 -21.20 39.45 0.07
CA HIS A 14 -20.70 38.10 -0.22
C HIS A 14 -19.35 37.84 0.46
N SER A 15 -18.37 38.73 0.27
CA SER A 15 -17.04 38.60 0.88
C SER A 15 -17.11 38.57 2.41
N ARG A 16 -18.09 39.26 2.99
CA ARG A 16 -18.30 39.31 4.43
C ARG A 16 -18.96 38.05 4.98
N LEU A 17 -19.92 37.49 4.24
CA LEU A 17 -20.53 36.21 4.54
C LEU A 17 -19.51 35.07 4.44
N ASP A 18 -18.67 35.05 3.41
CA ASP A 18 -17.59 34.08 3.27
C ASP A 18 -16.62 34.16 4.44
N ARG A 19 -16.20 35.38 4.80
CA ARG A 19 -15.30 35.58 5.95
C ARG A 19 -15.93 35.13 7.25
N ALA A 20 -17.19 35.51 7.51
CA ALA A 20 -17.91 35.06 8.71
C ALA A 20 -18.07 33.54 8.76
N THR A 21 -18.25 32.90 7.61
CA THR A 21 -18.34 31.43 7.50
C THR A 21 -17.00 30.79 7.81
N VAL A 22 -15.90 31.27 7.21
CA VAL A 22 -14.55 30.79 7.51
C VAL A 22 -14.21 31.00 8.99
N ASP A 23 -14.43 32.21 9.52
CA ASP A 23 -14.14 32.56 10.91
C ASP A 23 -14.91 31.68 11.91
N ALA A 24 -16.14 31.26 11.58
CA ALA A 24 -16.91 30.34 12.40
C ALA A 24 -16.26 28.95 12.53
N PHE A 25 -15.46 28.53 11.55
CA PHE A 25 -14.78 27.23 11.56
C PHE A 25 -13.30 27.30 11.99
N VAL A 26 -12.66 28.48 11.95
CA VAL A 26 -11.25 28.64 12.37
C VAL A 26 -11.06 28.29 13.86
N GLY A 27 -12.01 28.70 14.72
CA GLY A 27 -11.92 28.45 16.16
C GLY A 27 -12.02 26.97 16.56
N LEU A 28 -12.56 26.09 15.70
CA LEU A 28 -12.69 24.65 15.99
C LEU A 28 -11.33 23.97 16.11
N ALA A 29 -10.40 24.26 15.21
CA ALA A 29 -9.07 23.65 15.25
C ALA A 29 -8.32 24.04 16.54
N ASP A 30 -8.40 25.31 16.94
CA ASP A 30 -7.77 25.80 18.17
C ASP A 30 -8.44 25.26 19.44
N THR A 31 -9.76 25.01 19.39
CA THR A 31 -10.51 24.38 20.49
C THR A 31 -10.21 22.89 20.62
N LEU A 32 -10.05 22.18 19.49
CA LEU A 32 -9.77 20.74 19.47
C LEU A 32 -8.30 20.41 19.73
N ARG A 33 -7.37 21.31 19.39
CA ARG A 33 -5.93 21.10 19.60
C ARG A 33 -5.56 20.67 21.03
N PRO A 34 -6.03 21.33 22.11
CA PRO A 34 -5.74 20.88 23.47
C PRO A 34 -6.42 19.56 23.85
N CYS A 35 -7.44 19.12 23.10
CA CYS A 35 -8.11 17.83 23.32
C CYS A 35 -7.37 16.65 22.70
N VAL A 36 -6.33 16.90 21.89
CA VAL A 36 -5.50 15.86 21.27
C VAL A 36 -4.11 15.93 21.86
N SER A 37 -3.73 14.92 22.61
CA SER A 37 -2.35 14.71 23.07
C SER A 37 -1.78 13.46 22.43
N LYS A 38 -0.48 13.47 22.20
CA LYS A 38 0.25 12.29 21.73
C LYS A 38 0.49 11.36 22.92
N GLU A 39 -0.23 10.24 22.95
CA GLU A 39 -0.14 9.27 24.03
C GLU A 39 1.03 8.31 23.86
N ALA A 40 1.33 7.90 22.62
CA ALA A 40 2.39 6.94 22.31
C ALA A 40 3.14 7.28 21.01
N GLN A 41 4.35 6.75 20.89
CA GLN A 41 5.12 6.78 19.64
C GLN A 41 5.95 5.51 19.52
N ILE A 42 5.92 4.91 18.34
CA ILE A 42 6.82 3.82 17.97
C ILE A 42 7.51 4.20 16.67
N MET A 43 8.83 4.09 16.65
CA MET A 43 9.61 4.24 15.43
C MET A 43 9.68 2.87 14.75
N LEU A 44 9.09 2.74 13.56
CA LEU A 44 9.01 1.46 12.85
C LEU A 44 10.35 1.09 12.22
N ALA A 45 10.88 1.95 11.37
CA ALA A 45 12.13 1.75 10.65
C ALA A 45 12.82 3.08 10.29
N THR A 46 14.12 3.04 10.10
CA THR A 46 14.93 4.13 9.54
C THR A 46 15.13 3.90 8.04
N LEU A 47 14.69 4.84 7.21
CA LEU A 47 14.86 4.75 5.75
C LEU A 47 16.18 5.40 5.33
N THR A 48 17.05 4.64 4.66
CA THR A 48 18.33 5.15 4.12
C THR A 48 18.22 5.62 2.67
N GLN A 49 17.18 5.19 1.93
CA GLN A 49 16.91 5.60 0.56
C GLN A 49 15.47 6.09 0.42
N THR A 50 15.29 7.25 -0.23
CA THR A 50 13.99 7.94 -0.33
C THR A 50 13.20 7.60 -1.60
N LYS A 51 13.76 6.80 -2.51
CA LYS A 51 13.16 6.56 -3.84
C LYS A 51 12.15 5.41 -3.89
N GLU A 52 12.16 4.51 -2.91
CA GLU A 52 11.28 3.35 -2.91
C GLU A 52 10.26 3.45 -1.77
N SER A 53 8.98 3.24 -2.11
CA SER A 53 7.90 3.24 -1.14
C SER A 53 7.95 2.01 -0.25
N CYS A 54 7.85 2.22 1.06
CA CYS A 54 7.56 1.17 2.05
C CYS A 54 6.09 0.78 1.90
N ALA A 55 5.79 -0.52 1.83
CA ALA A 55 4.42 -0.99 1.94
C ALA A 55 3.95 -0.74 3.38
N LEU A 56 2.88 0.04 3.55
CA LEU A 56 2.32 0.41 4.84
C LEU A 56 0.80 0.34 4.74
N SER A 57 0.17 -0.41 5.63
CA SER A 57 -1.28 -0.51 5.71
C SER A 57 -1.71 -0.51 7.17
N HIS A 58 -2.90 -0.01 7.45
CA HIS A 58 -3.49 -0.04 8.79
C HIS A 58 -4.97 -0.36 8.71
N ILE A 59 -5.50 -0.97 9.77
CA ILE A 59 -6.93 -1.21 9.93
C ILE A 59 -7.29 -1.19 11.41
N SER A 60 -8.45 -0.63 11.73
CA SER A 60 -9.03 -0.71 13.07
C SER A 60 -9.89 -1.96 13.16
N SER A 61 -9.62 -2.84 14.12
CA SER A 61 -10.50 -3.95 14.45
C SER A 61 -11.47 -3.52 15.54
N THR A 62 -12.75 -3.44 15.19
CA THR A 62 -13.82 -3.16 16.15
C THR A 62 -14.06 -4.33 17.10
N LYS A 63 -13.85 -5.57 16.61
CA LYS A 63 -14.01 -6.80 17.39
C LYS A 63 -12.98 -6.92 18.52
N GLU A 64 -11.73 -6.57 18.23
CA GLU A 64 -10.63 -6.68 19.20
C GLU A 64 -10.29 -5.35 19.90
N GLY A 65 -10.94 -4.25 19.53
CA GLY A 65 -10.68 -2.92 20.11
C GLY A 65 -9.22 -2.46 19.89
N CYS A 66 -8.64 -2.80 18.74
CA CYS A 66 -7.25 -2.56 18.45
C CYS A 66 -7.03 -1.98 17.04
N VAL A 67 -5.86 -1.40 16.82
CA VAL A 67 -5.40 -0.96 15.50
C VAL A 67 -4.25 -1.86 15.09
N TYR A 68 -4.36 -2.46 13.91
CA TYR A 68 -3.25 -3.15 13.27
C TYR A 68 -2.55 -2.22 12.30
N THR A 69 -1.22 -2.28 12.26
CA THR A 69 -0.38 -1.60 11.28
C THR A 69 0.62 -2.59 10.72
N SER A 70 0.52 -2.90 9.43
CA SER A 70 1.47 -3.75 8.73
C SER A 70 2.47 -2.91 7.96
N PHE A 71 3.74 -3.30 7.94
CA PHE A 71 4.73 -2.64 7.11
C PHE A 71 5.86 -3.57 6.65
N VAL A 72 6.45 -3.26 5.50
CA VAL A 72 7.59 -3.98 4.91
C VAL A 72 8.79 -3.03 4.86
N PRO A 73 9.80 -3.18 5.74
CA PRO A 73 10.92 -2.26 5.75
C PRO A 73 11.71 -2.33 4.46
N HIS A 74 12.24 -1.19 4.05
CA HIS A 74 13.15 -1.10 2.92
C HIS A 74 14.53 -1.66 3.32
N GLN A 75 14.69 -2.96 3.14
CA GLN A 75 15.94 -3.70 3.33
C GLN A 75 16.32 -4.42 2.03
N PRO A 76 17.60 -4.70 1.76
CA PRO A 76 18.03 -5.31 0.50
C PRO A 76 17.30 -6.62 0.16
N ALA A 77 16.94 -7.40 1.16
CA ALA A 77 16.27 -8.69 0.97
C ALA A 77 14.72 -8.60 0.98
N ARG A 78 14.12 -7.53 1.54
CA ARG A 78 12.65 -7.36 1.70
C ARG A 78 11.88 -8.62 2.16
N ARG A 79 12.49 -9.46 2.99
CA ARG A 79 11.91 -10.75 3.40
C ARG A 79 10.94 -10.63 4.57
N ASP A 80 11.15 -9.62 5.41
CA ASP A 80 10.39 -9.44 6.64
C ASP A 80 9.15 -8.58 6.42
N LEU A 81 8.04 -9.03 6.96
CA LEU A 81 6.79 -8.30 7.13
C LEU A 81 6.53 -8.12 8.62
N TYR A 82 6.22 -6.91 9.04
CA TYR A 82 5.92 -6.61 10.44
C TYR A 82 4.45 -6.27 10.59
N ILE A 83 3.82 -6.75 11.66
CA ILE A 83 2.46 -6.38 12.05
C ILE A 83 2.50 -5.87 13.49
N VAL A 84 2.21 -4.60 13.69
CA VAL A 84 2.05 -3.98 15.01
C VAL A 84 0.57 -4.00 15.37
N LYS A 85 0.24 -4.51 16.55
CA LYS A 85 -1.09 -4.47 17.16
C LYS A 85 -1.07 -3.50 18.33
N HIS A 86 -1.91 -2.48 18.29
CA HIS A 86 -2.11 -1.49 19.35
C HIS A 86 -3.50 -1.64 19.95
N VAL A 87 -3.59 -2.09 21.20
CA VAL A 87 -4.86 -2.21 21.92
C VAL A 87 -5.24 -0.85 22.48
N VAL A 88 -6.33 -0.26 21.99
CA VAL A 88 -6.68 1.14 22.29
C VAL A 88 -7.04 1.33 23.78
N ALA A 89 -7.72 0.35 24.37
CA ALA A 89 -8.16 0.42 25.77
C ALA A 89 -7.01 0.38 26.78
N THR A 90 -5.99 -0.44 26.53
CA THR A 90 -4.84 -0.65 27.45
C THR A 90 -3.60 0.13 27.03
N GLN A 91 -3.59 0.71 25.83
CA GLN A 91 -2.43 1.35 25.20
C GLN A 91 -1.23 0.41 25.05
N GLU A 92 -1.48 -0.90 25.02
CA GLU A 92 -0.45 -1.91 24.88
C GLU A 92 -0.14 -2.14 23.40
N PHE A 93 1.15 -2.30 23.11
CA PHE A 93 1.64 -2.64 21.79
C PHE A 93 2.20 -4.06 21.79
N SER A 94 1.96 -4.76 20.70
CA SER A 94 2.62 -6.03 20.41
C SER A 94 2.98 -6.07 18.94
N VAL A 95 3.98 -6.88 18.60
CA VAL A 95 4.48 -6.97 17.23
C VAL A 95 4.71 -8.42 16.82
N ALA A 96 4.33 -8.74 15.59
CA ALA A 96 4.73 -9.95 14.91
C ALA A 96 5.75 -9.60 13.81
N ARG A 97 6.83 -10.37 13.72
CA ARG A 97 7.79 -10.34 12.61
C ARG A 97 7.63 -11.63 11.81
N LEU A 98 7.25 -11.49 10.55
CA LEU A 98 6.86 -12.59 9.68
C LEU A 98 7.80 -12.68 8.48
N TYR A 99 8.01 -13.90 7.98
CA TYR A 99 8.61 -14.17 6.67
C TYR A 99 7.88 -15.34 6.02
N PHE A 100 8.19 -15.61 4.75
CA PHE A 100 7.54 -16.66 3.97
C PHE A 100 8.60 -17.54 3.32
N ASN A 101 8.67 -18.79 3.74
CA ASN A 101 9.60 -19.76 3.17
C ASN A 101 8.93 -21.14 2.99
N GLN A 102 8.55 -21.79 4.08
CA GLN A 102 8.14 -23.19 4.06
C GLN A 102 6.63 -23.36 3.88
N PHE A 103 6.15 -23.23 2.64
CA PHE A 103 4.77 -23.57 2.29
C PHE A 103 4.52 -25.08 2.44
N ARG A 104 3.46 -25.45 3.17
CA ARG A 104 3.05 -26.86 3.32
C ARG A 104 2.58 -27.45 1.99
N HIS A 105 1.82 -26.66 1.26
CA HIS A 105 1.43 -26.92 -0.11
C HIS A 105 2.33 -26.08 -1.00
N ARG A 106 3.30 -26.71 -1.67
CA ARG A 106 4.14 -25.96 -2.60
C ARG A 106 3.27 -25.44 -3.74
N PRO A 107 3.41 -24.17 -4.13
CA PRO A 107 2.91 -23.73 -5.42
C PRO A 107 3.57 -24.61 -6.51
N ASP A 108 2.81 -25.09 -7.49
CA ASP A 108 3.35 -25.93 -8.56
C ASP A 108 4.52 -25.19 -9.25
N GLY A 109 5.75 -25.73 -9.15
CA GLY A 109 6.96 -25.06 -9.61
C GLY A 109 8.23 -25.56 -8.91
N ASP A 110 9.39 -25.33 -9.52
CA ASP A 110 10.70 -25.63 -8.92
C ASP A 110 10.87 -24.79 -7.65
N GLY A 111 11.20 -25.45 -6.54
CA GLY A 111 10.97 -24.92 -5.20
C GLY A 111 11.89 -23.75 -4.87
N ALA A 112 11.36 -22.53 -4.85
CA ALA A 112 12.09 -21.38 -4.32
C ALA A 112 12.42 -21.57 -2.83
N ASP A 113 13.67 -21.35 -2.46
CA ASP A 113 14.16 -21.45 -1.07
C ASP A 113 13.75 -20.26 -0.19
N CYS A 114 13.22 -19.18 -0.79
CA CYS A 114 12.75 -18.00 -0.06
C CYS A 114 11.86 -17.09 -0.93
N PHE A 115 11.01 -16.30 -0.27
CA PHE A 115 10.18 -15.28 -0.91
C PHE A 115 10.52 -13.88 -0.37
N VAL A 116 10.42 -12.90 -1.26
CA VAL A 116 10.45 -11.47 -0.93
C VAL A 116 9.04 -10.92 -0.86
N VAL A 117 8.79 -10.02 0.08
CA VAL A 117 7.51 -9.32 0.23
C VAL A 117 7.55 -8.06 -0.62
N LEU A 118 6.68 -8.00 -1.63
CA LEU A 118 6.56 -6.85 -2.51
C LEU A 118 5.64 -5.78 -1.91
N ASP A 119 4.50 -6.21 -1.37
CA ASP A 119 3.46 -5.32 -0.83
C ASP A 119 2.58 -6.08 0.18
N ALA A 120 1.89 -5.34 1.05
CA ALA A 120 0.98 -5.91 2.05
C ALA A 120 -0.12 -4.91 2.43
N GLN A 121 -1.37 -5.36 2.43
CA GLN A 121 -2.53 -4.50 2.64
C GLN A 121 -3.68 -5.25 3.30
N PHE A 122 -4.34 -4.64 4.28
CA PHE A 122 -5.46 -5.28 4.99
C PHE A 122 -6.67 -5.38 4.06
N TYR A 123 -7.15 -6.61 3.81
CA TYR A 123 -8.37 -6.86 3.05
C TYR A 123 -9.60 -6.52 3.91
N ASN A 124 -9.59 -6.99 5.15
CA ASN A 124 -10.58 -6.68 6.18
C ASN A 124 -9.95 -6.82 7.58
N GLU A 125 -10.75 -6.69 8.65
CA GLU A 125 -10.26 -6.74 10.04
C GLU A 125 -9.60 -8.07 10.43
N ASP A 126 -9.86 -9.16 9.70
CA ASP A 126 -9.41 -10.52 10.02
C ASP A 126 -8.29 -11.02 9.08
N VAL A 127 -8.10 -10.39 7.90
CA VAL A 127 -7.25 -10.89 6.82
C VAL A 127 -6.30 -9.80 6.29
N LEU A 128 -5.01 -10.13 6.27
CA LEU A 128 -3.96 -9.35 5.62
C LEU A 128 -3.60 -10.00 4.27
N SER A 129 -3.81 -9.28 3.18
CA SER A 129 -3.32 -9.71 1.87
C SER A 129 -1.84 -9.38 1.75
N VAL A 130 -1.06 -10.30 1.19
CA VAL A 130 0.40 -10.14 1.02
C VAL A 130 0.78 -10.55 -0.40
N LEU A 131 1.53 -9.70 -1.09
CA LEU A 131 2.07 -9.99 -2.41
C LEU A 131 3.53 -10.43 -2.26
N LEU A 132 3.81 -11.66 -2.67
CA LEU A 132 5.13 -12.28 -2.61
C LEU A 132 5.70 -12.50 -4.01
N CYS A 133 7.01 -12.58 -4.09
CA CYS A 133 7.72 -13.04 -5.27
C CYS A 133 8.90 -13.92 -4.83
N GLU A 134 9.23 -14.93 -5.63
CA GLU A 134 10.36 -15.82 -5.34
C GLU A 134 11.68 -15.04 -5.33
N GLU A 135 12.63 -15.44 -4.48
CA GLU A 135 13.98 -14.87 -4.47
C GLU A 135 14.88 -15.62 -5.47
N GLY A 136 15.82 -14.92 -6.16
CA GLY A 136 16.65 -15.54 -7.22
C GLY A 136 17.03 -14.60 -8.38
N GLU A 137 17.97 -15.02 -9.23
CA GLU A 137 18.59 -14.15 -10.26
C GLU A 137 17.70 -13.88 -11.49
N HIS A 138 16.79 -14.80 -11.83
CA HIS A 138 15.95 -14.69 -13.03
C HIS A 138 14.60 -14.07 -12.68
N ALA A 139 14.56 -12.75 -12.51
CA ALA A 139 13.32 -12.03 -12.15
C ALA A 139 12.18 -12.16 -13.18
N ASP A 140 12.50 -12.52 -14.43
CA ASP A 140 11.55 -12.59 -15.54
C ASP A 140 10.76 -13.90 -15.59
N THR A 141 11.21 -14.96 -14.89
CA THR A 141 10.53 -16.27 -14.86
C THR A 141 9.75 -16.51 -13.57
N LYS A 142 9.76 -15.56 -12.64
CA LYS A 142 9.16 -15.74 -11.33
C LYS A 142 7.70 -15.37 -11.33
N VAL A 143 6.89 -16.29 -10.83
CA VAL A 143 5.45 -16.12 -10.70
C VAL A 143 5.14 -15.50 -9.34
N PRO A 144 4.56 -14.29 -9.26
CA PRO A 144 4.16 -13.70 -8.00
C PRO A 144 3.06 -14.53 -7.33
N LEU A 145 3.03 -14.52 -5.99
CA LEU A 145 1.98 -15.13 -5.19
C LEU A 145 1.17 -14.05 -4.49
N LEU A 146 -0.16 -14.11 -4.60
CA LEU A 146 -1.06 -13.36 -3.75
C LEU A 146 -1.52 -14.25 -2.60
N VAL A 147 -1.21 -13.87 -1.37
CA VAL A 147 -1.52 -14.61 -0.15
C VAL A 147 -2.60 -13.89 0.66
N GLN A 148 -3.52 -14.64 1.24
CA GLN A 148 -4.51 -14.19 2.22
C GLN A 148 -4.15 -14.75 3.60
N LEU A 149 -3.44 -13.94 4.40
CA LEU A 149 -3.01 -14.34 5.75
C LEU A 149 -4.08 -13.97 6.77
N THR A 150 -4.69 -14.97 7.41
CA THR A 150 -5.65 -14.72 8.48
C THR A 150 -4.92 -14.36 9.78
N LEU A 151 -5.27 -13.23 10.42
CA LEU A 151 -4.60 -12.76 11.63
C LEU A 151 -4.68 -13.75 12.81
N LYS A 152 -5.73 -14.58 12.85
CA LYS A 152 -5.88 -15.66 13.83
C LYS A 152 -4.75 -16.70 13.75
N GLN A 153 -4.24 -16.99 12.54
CA GLN A 153 -3.15 -17.97 12.33
C GLN A 153 -1.83 -17.49 12.95
N VAL A 154 -1.61 -16.17 12.97
CA VAL A 154 -0.37 -15.55 13.48
C VAL A 154 -0.55 -14.92 14.86
N HIS A 155 -1.73 -15.01 15.47
CA HIS A 155 -1.97 -14.41 16.80
C HIS A 155 -0.96 -14.87 17.86
N GLY A 156 -0.54 -16.14 17.82
CA GLY A 156 0.42 -16.70 18.76
C GLY A 156 1.87 -16.20 18.62
N CYS A 157 2.22 -15.48 17.54
CA CYS A 157 3.58 -14.99 17.31
C CYS A 157 3.78 -13.51 17.71
N PHE A 158 2.72 -12.83 18.18
CA PHE A 158 2.83 -11.46 18.69
C PHE A 158 3.66 -11.43 19.98
N GLN A 159 4.71 -10.62 19.96
CA GLN A 159 5.58 -10.33 21.10
C GLN A 159 5.18 -8.99 21.71
N PRO A 160 4.92 -8.90 23.02
CA PRO A 160 4.58 -7.64 23.66
C PRO A 160 5.77 -6.67 23.59
N LEU A 161 5.48 -5.41 23.28
CA LEU A 161 6.47 -4.34 23.30
C LEU A 161 6.49 -3.69 24.69
N PRO A 162 7.68 -3.33 25.22
CA PRO A 162 7.77 -2.62 26.49
C PRO A 162 7.02 -1.27 26.42
N GLN A 163 6.17 -0.99 27.42
CA GLN A 163 5.44 0.29 27.50
C GLN A 163 6.39 1.50 27.58
N ALA A 164 7.54 1.35 28.23
CA ALA A 164 8.55 2.39 28.37
C ALA A 164 9.70 2.22 27.35
N MET A 165 9.35 2.12 26.06
CA MET A 165 10.36 2.06 25.01
C MET A 165 11.01 3.44 24.82
N PRO A 166 12.35 3.54 24.73
CA PRO A 166 13.02 4.79 24.38
C PRO A 166 12.50 5.33 23.03
N HIS A 167 12.30 6.63 22.90
CA HIS A 167 11.86 7.25 21.63
C HIS A 167 12.81 7.03 20.45
N THR A 168 14.06 6.62 20.74
CA THR A 168 15.10 6.31 19.75
C THR A 168 15.13 4.84 19.35
N ALA A 169 14.35 3.98 20.01
CA ALA A 169 14.34 2.55 19.68
C ALA A 169 13.59 2.34 18.35
N VAL A 170 14.24 1.63 17.44
CA VAL A 170 13.70 1.31 16.12
C VAL A 170 13.20 -0.13 16.12
N LEU A 171 11.93 -0.33 15.79
CA LEU A 171 11.27 -1.64 15.90
C LEU A 171 11.97 -2.73 15.09
N VAL A 172 12.42 -2.42 13.86
CA VAL A 172 13.13 -3.40 13.02
C VAL A 172 14.52 -3.79 13.55
N GLU A 173 15.11 -2.99 14.45
CA GLU A 173 16.41 -3.26 15.07
C GLU A 173 16.27 -4.09 16.36
N MET A 174 15.04 -4.28 16.85
CA MET A 174 14.78 -5.09 18.03
C MET A 174 15.01 -6.58 17.75
N ALA A 175 15.43 -7.32 18.78
CA ALA A 175 15.63 -8.77 18.73
C ALA A 175 14.30 -9.55 18.75
N LEU A 176 13.46 -9.31 17.74
CA LEU A 176 12.16 -9.98 17.56
C LEU A 176 12.36 -11.36 16.92
N GLN A 177 11.73 -12.37 17.51
CA GLN A 177 11.73 -13.72 16.94
C GLN A 177 10.94 -13.74 15.62
N PRO A 178 11.56 -14.09 14.48
CA PRO A 178 10.86 -14.19 13.21
C PRO A 178 10.01 -15.47 13.14
N PHE A 179 8.84 -15.37 12.53
CA PHE A 179 7.91 -16.50 12.35
C PHE A 179 7.66 -16.76 10.85
N ASP A 180 7.79 -18.03 10.44
CA ASP A 180 7.48 -18.43 9.06
C ASP A 180 5.97 -18.56 8.88
N ALA A 181 5.35 -17.52 8.35
CA ALA A 181 3.90 -17.47 8.13
C ALA A 181 3.44 -18.46 7.06
N ALA A 182 4.33 -18.87 6.14
CA ALA A 182 3.99 -19.85 5.10
C ALA A 182 3.60 -21.22 5.68
N ARG A 183 4.05 -21.54 6.90
CA ARG A 183 3.71 -22.79 7.60
C ARG A 183 2.27 -22.85 8.10
N CYS A 184 1.56 -21.73 8.07
CA CYS A 184 0.16 -21.64 8.46
C CYS A 184 -0.80 -21.59 7.27
N LEU A 185 -0.27 -21.47 6.05
CA LEU A 185 -1.07 -21.32 4.84
C LEU A 185 -1.44 -22.69 4.26
N GLU A 186 -2.71 -22.81 3.90
CA GLU A 186 -3.26 -23.92 3.15
C GLU A 186 -3.32 -23.58 1.65
N LYS A 187 -3.59 -24.56 0.78
CA LYS A 187 -3.62 -24.36 -0.68
C LYS A 187 -4.56 -23.23 -1.12
N MET A 188 -5.66 -23.02 -0.41
CA MET A 188 -6.66 -21.98 -0.73
C MET A 188 -6.28 -20.59 -0.22
N ASP A 189 -5.24 -20.47 0.61
CA ASP A 189 -4.82 -19.19 1.17
C ASP A 189 -3.90 -18.41 0.19
N PHE A 190 -3.57 -18.97 -0.97
CA PHE A 190 -2.73 -18.28 -1.95
C PHE A 190 -3.08 -18.62 -3.40
N ARG A 191 -2.87 -17.64 -4.28
CA ARG A 191 -3.04 -17.76 -5.74
C ARG A 191 -1.73 -17.38 -6.45
N ARG A 192 -1.36 -18.17 -7.47
CA ARG A 192 -0.27 -17.84 -8.39
C ARG A 192 -0.76 -16.85 -9.44
N LEU A 193 -0.02 -15.76 -9.64
CA LEU A 193 -0.35 -14.74 -10.64
C LEU A 193 0.39 -15.05 -11.95
N GLU A 194 -0.13 -16.02 -12.69
CA GLU A 194 0.45 -16.47 -13.97
C GLU A 194 0.51 -15.34 -15.01
N LYS A 195 1.52 -15.39 -15.89
CA LYS A 195 1.73 -14.40 -16.98
C LYS A 195 1.69 -12.95 -16.46
N MET A 196 2.24 -12.71 -15.27
CA MET A 196 2.23 -11.40 -14.63
C MET A 196 3.51 -11.13 -13.85
N ARG A 197 4.04 -9.91 -14.00
CA ARG A 197 5.10 -9.37 -13.14
C ARG A 197 4.48 -8.33 -12.22
N ALA A 198 4.13 -8.71 -11.00
CA ALA A 198 3.47 -7.82 -10.05
C ALA A 198 4.48 -6.85 -9.39
N ALA A 199 4.02 -5.64 -9.06
CA ALA A 199 4.79 -4.67 -8.28
C ALA A 199 4.12 -4.29 -6.96
N SER A 200 2.81 -4.06 -6.98
CA SER A 200 2.01 -3.67 -5.82
C SER A 200 0.55 -4.03 -6.08
N PHE A 201 -0.31 -3.89 -5.08
CA PHE A 201 -1.73 -4.14 -5.25
C PHE A 201 -2.60 -3.23 -4.39
N ALA A 202 -3.90 -3.26 -4.65
CA ALA A 202 -4.93 -2.65 -3.81
C ALA A 202 -6.05 -3.65 -3.59
N VAL A 203 -6.63 -3.65 -2.39
CA VAL A 203 -7.74 -4.55 -2.02
C VAL A 203 -9.00 -3.78 -1.63
N SER A 204 -10.14 -4.43 -1.81
CA SER A 204 -11.42 -3.99 -1.28
C SER A 204 -12.21 -5.18 -0.72
N GLY A 205 -12.15 -5.38 0.59
CA GLY A 205 -12.95 -6.40 1.28
C GLY A 205 -14.46 -6.14 1.27
N ALA A 206 -14.90 -4.93 0.94
CA ALA A 206 -16.32 -4.64 0.76
C ALA A 206 -16.86 -5.09 -0.61
N ARG A 207 -15.97 -5.21 -1.60
CA ARG A 207 -16.32 -5.61 -2.97
C ARG A 207 -15.82 -7.01 -3.33
N ASN A 208 -15.05 -7.62 -2.44
CA ASN A 208 -14.37 -8.90 -2.64
C ASN A 208 -13.44 -8.93 -3.86
N VAL A 209 -12.69 -7.83 -4.04
CA VAL A 209 -11.83 -7.61 -5.20
C VAL A 209 -10.41 -7.23 -4.78
N VAL A 210 -9.43 -7.69 -5.55
CA VAL A 210 -8.04 -7.23 -5.55
C VAL A 210 -7.65 -6.71 -6.93
N CYS A 211 -6.88 -5.62 -6.98
CA CYS A 211 -6.33 -5.06 -8.21
C CYS A 211 -4.81 -5.03 -8.09
N VAL A 212 -4.13 -5.75 -8.96
CA VAL A 212 -2.67 -5.92 -8.94
C VAL A 212 -2.05 -5.09 -10.06
N LEU A 213 -1.07 -4.26 -9.71
CA LEU A 213 -0.30 -3.42 -10.64
C LEU A 213 0.91 -4.18 -11.16
N PHE A 214 1.13 -4.12 -12.46
CA PHE A 214 2.32 -4.71 -13.09
C PHE A 214 3.56 -3.86 -12.81
N HIS A 215 4.74 -4.49 -12.88
CA HIS A 215 6.03 -3.82 -12.70
C HIS A 215 6.28 -2.67 -13.68
N SER A 216 5.72 -2.75 -14.89
CA SER A 216 5.75 -1.66 -15.87
C SER A 216 5.00 -0.41 -15.43
N ARG A 217 4.12 -0.52 -14.42
CA ARG A 217 3.19 0.51 -13.94
C ARG A 217 2.17 1.01 -14.98
N ARG A 218 2.05 0.31 -16.11
CA ARG A 218 1.12 0.66 -17.21
C ARG A 218 -0.09 -0.25 -17.31
N ARG A 219 -0.02 -1.43 -16.69
CA ARG A 219 -1.07 -2.46 -16.74
C ARG A 219 -1.50 -2.81 -15.32
N VAL A 220 -2.78 -3.11 -15.16
CA VAL A 220 -3.38 -3.66 -13.93
C VAL A 220 -4.20 -4.90 -14.29
N ARG A 221 -4.31 -5.84 -13.36
CA ARG A 221 -5.23 -6.99 -13.47
C ARG A 221 -6.06 -7.07 -12.20
N THR A 222 -7.36 -7.30 -12.35
CA THR A 222 -8.31 -7.37 -11.25
C THR A 222 -8.74 -8.82 -11.05
N PHE A 223 -8.85 -9.25 -9.80
CA PHE A 223 -9.29 -10.59 -9.43
C PHE A 223 -10.39 -10.50 -8.38
N GLU A 224 -11.36 -11.41 -8.47
CA GLU A 224 -12.35 -11.63 -7.41
C GLU A 224 -11.78 -12.64 -6.40
N MET A 225 -12.04 -12.38 -5.11
CA MET A 225 -11.47 -13.13 -4.00
C MET A 225 -12.35 -14.29 -3.51
N ASP A 226 -13.63 -14.31 -3.90
CA ASP A 226 -14.66 -15.22 -3.36
C ASP A 226 -15.01 -16.39 -4.29
N VAL A 227 -14.35 -16.52 -5.44
CA VAL A 227 -14.67 -17.54 -6.43
C VAL A 227 -13.57 -18.60 -6.41
N GLU A 228 -13.95 -19.83 -6.03
CA GLU A 228 -13.18 -21.02 -6.41
C GLU A 228 -13.04 -20.93 -7.93
N GLU A 229 -11.85 -20.58 -8.43
CA GLU A 229 -11.58 -20.54 -9.86
C GLU A 229 -11.74 -21.99 -10.37
N GLU A 230 -12.93 -22.30 -10.89
CA GLU A 230 -13.06 -23.22 -12.00
C GLU A 230 -12.14 -22.65 -13.09
N GLU A 231 -11.17 -23.45 -13.52
CA GLU A 231 -10.19 -23.13 -14.55
C GLU A 231 -10.90 -22.85 -15.88
N ASP A 232 -11.48 -21.66 -16.04
CA ASP A 232 -11.90 -21.15 -17.33
C ASP A 232 -10.69 -20.44 -17.95
N ASP A 233 -9.87 -21.26 -18.60
CA ASP A 233 -9.05 -20.83 -19.74
C ASP A 233 -9.99 -20.39 -20.88
N GLU A 234 -10.50 -19.16 -20.80
CA GLU A 234 -11.10 -18.48 -21.96
C GLU A 234 -10.38 -17.14 -22.21
N ASP A 235 -9.38 -17.24 -23.10
CA ASP A 235 -9.03 -16.34 -24.19
C ASP A 235 -9.35 -14.83 -24.06
N GLY A 236 -8.27 -14.07 -23.96
CA GLY A 236 -8.19 -12.69 -24.42
C GLY A 236 -6.81 -12.47 -25.04
N ASP A 237 -6.64 -12.93 -26.28
CA ASP A 237 -5.57 -12.49 -27.17
C ASP A 237 -5.58 -10.95 -27.22
N GLU A 238 -4.50 -10.32 -26.75
CA GLU A 238 -3.92 -9.09 -27.30
C GLU A 238 -2.63 -8.74 -26.54
N ASP A 239 -1.60 -8.38 -27.34
CA ASP A 239 -0.35 -7.68 -26.99
C ASP A 239 0.94 -8.50 -26.88
N GLU A 240 1.39 -9.00 -28.04
CA GLU A 240 2.81 -8.93 -28.43
C GLU A 240 3.21 -7.46 -28.72
N GLU A 241 3.37 -6.62 -27.70
CA GLU A 241 4.00 -5.29 -27.86
C GLU A 241 5.06 -5.04 -26.78
N ASP A 242 6.05 -5.94 -26.70
CA ASP A 242 7.33 -5.69 -26.02
C ASP A 242 8.50 -5.82 -27.01
N LYS A 243 8.38 -5.15 -28.17
CA LYS A 243 9.53 -4.92 -29.07
C LYS A 243 9.65 -3.44 -29.45
N GLU A 244 10.61 -2.81 -28.78
CA GLU A 244 11.41 -1.68 -29.26
C GLU A 244 10.72 -0.31 -29.45
N ALA A 245 10.45 0.38 -28.33
CA ALA A 245 10.38 1.84 -28.34
C ALA A 245 11.79 2.44 -28.24
N ASN A 246 12.52 2.44 -29.36
CA ASN A 246 13.76 3.21 -29.50
C ASN A 246 13.40 4.68 -29.79
N PHE A 247 13.38 5.49 -28.74
CA PHE A 247 13.19 6.94 -28.82
C PHE A 247 14.48 7.58 -29.37
N THR A 248 14.47 8.00 -30.64
CA THR A 248 15.50 8.90 -31.19
C THR A 248 14.96 10.31 -31.21
N THR A 249 15.54 11.17 -30.38
CA THR A 249 15.37 12.63 -30.44
C THR A 249 16.49 13.27 -31.24
N ASP A 250 16.11 14.34 -31.94
CA ASP A 250 16.90 15.51 -32.31
C ASP A 250 17.78 15.45 -33.57
N LYS A 251 17.28 16.05 -34.65
CA LYS A 251 17.63 17.43 -35.09
C LYS A 251 17.17 17.62 -36.54
N ASP A 252 16.37 18.64 -36.79
CA ASP A 252 16.68 19.60 -37.86
C ASP A 252 15.84 20.87 -37.67
N MET A 253 16.57 21.92 -37.28
CA MET A 253 16.13 23.29 -37.23
C MET A 253 16.84 23.97 -38.41
N ALA A 254 16.13 24.19 -39.51
CA ALA A 254 16.61 24.97 -40.63
C ALA A 254 15.45 25.73 -41.31
N GLU A 255 15.54 27.06 -41.18
CA GLU A 255 15.24 28.08 -42.19
C GLU A 255 13.81 28.21 -42.75
N PHE A 256 13.13 29.25 -42.27
CA PHE A 256 12.10 29.97 -43.04
C PHE A 256 12.80 30.99 -43.95
N PRO A 257 12.51 31.02 -45.26
CA PRO A 257 12.73 32.22 -46.06
C PRO A 257 11.48 33.10 -46.03
N ASP A 258 11.69 34.37 -45.67
CA ASP A 258 10.80 35.48 -46.01
C ASP A 258 10.63 35.56 -47.53
N ASP A 259 9.40 35.75 -48.00
CA ASP A 259 9.18 36.46 -49.25
C ASP A 259 7.80 37.16 -49.22
N ASP A 260 7.87 38.49 -49.23
CA ASP A 260 6.81 39.45 -49.47
C ASP A 260 6.02 39.10 -50.73
N LYS A 261 4.68 39.21 -50.71
CA LYS A 261 3.92 39.91 -51.76
C LYS A 261 2.61 40.50 -51.23
N GLU A 262 2.55 41.83 -51.39
CA GLU A 262 1.39 42.66 -51.64
C GLU A 262 0.13 41.92 -52.11
N ASN A 263 -1.01 42.28 -51.53
CA ASN A 263 -2.16 42.70 -52.32
C ASN A 263 -3.10 43.59 -51.50
N SER A 264 -3.17 44.83 -51.96
CA SER A 264 -4.24 45.79 -51.69
C SER A 264 -5.56 45.27 -52.27
N PHE A 265 -6.66 45.41 -51.52
CA PHE A 265 -7.85 46.22 -51.84
C PHE A 265 -8.85 46.14 -50.68
#